data_AF-A0A2T1K9W5-F1
#
_entry.id   AF-A0A2T1K9W5-F1
#
_cell.length_a   1.000
_cell.length_b   1.000
_cell.length_c   1.000
_cell.angle_alpha   90.00
_cell.angle_beta   90.00
_cell.angle_gamma   90.00
#
_symmetry.space_group_name_H-M   'P 1'
#
loop_
_entity.id
_entity.type
_entity.pdbx_description
1 polymer ?
#
loop_
_entity_poly.entity_id
_entity_poly.type
_entity_poly.pdbx_seq_one_letter_code
_entity_poly.pdbx_strand_id
1 'polypeptide(L)'
;MVALIKEVYSKEDACHLYGYDLLNETYLGSRYVVTFGLSLEALSPSEALEKLYGFRGHIFRFKDKKEFLKMFDTKLDGPLNH
;
A
#
# COMPACT_ATOMS: atom_id res chain seq x y z
N MET A 1 2.81 -11.76 10.12
CA MET A 1 2.37 -10.36 10.02
C MET A 1 2.67 -9.88 8.61
N VAL A 2 1.86 -8.98 8.04
CA VAL A 2 2.20 -8.36 6.75
C VAL A 2 3.55 -7.65 6.84
N ALA A 3 4.28 -7.56 5.73
CA ALA A 3 5.60 -6.93 5.71
C ALA A 3 5.48 -5.50 5.17
N LEU A 4 5.81 -4.51 5.99
CA LEU A 4 6.02 -3.14 5.52
C LEU A 4 7.26 -3.10 4.63
N ILE A 5 7.09 -2.69 3.38
CA ILE A 5 8.18 -2.59 2.41
C ILE A 5 8.68 -1.16 2.29
N LYS A 6 7.77 -0.19 2.27
CA LYS A 6 8.10 1.23 2.13
C LYS A 6 7.02 2.09 2.78
N GLU A 7 7.43 3.15 3.44
CA GLU A 7 6.55 4.19 3.97
C GLU A 7 7.05 5.54 3.48
N VAL A 8 6.15 6.39 3.00
CA VAL A 8 6.49 7.75 2.58
C VAL A 8 5.40 8.73 2.99
N TYR A 9 5.80 9.87 3.52
CA TYR A 9 4.89 10.98 3.81
C TYR A 9 4.69 11.85 2.55
N SER A 10 3.46 11.91 2.03
CA SER A 10 3.09 12.87 0.99
C SER A 10 2.70 14.20 1.65
N LYS A 11 3.44 15.26 1.33
CA LYS A 11 3.13 16.62 1.77
C LYS A 11 1.90 17.19 1.06
N GLU A 12 1.65 16.79 -0.19
CA GLU A 12 0.51 17.25 -0.98
C GLU A 12 -0.80 16.72 -0.43
N ASP A 13 -0.85 15.42 -0.12
CA ASP A 13 -2.04 14.77 0.44
C ASP A 13 -2.13 14.88 1.98
N ALA A 14 -1.10 15.45 2.61
CA ALA A 14 -0.91 15.50 4.06
C ALA A 14 -1.14 14.13 4.74
N CYS A 15 -0.64 13.05 4.11
CA CYS A 15 -0.89 11.68 4.56
C CYS A 15 0.31 10.76 4.30
N HIS A 16 0.36 9.64 5.04
CA HIS A 16 1.36 8.59 4.82
C HIS A 16 0.87 7.59 3.77
N LEU A 17 1.73 7.26 2.82
CA LEU A 17 1.58 6.13 1.92
C LEU A 17 2.33 4.95 2.50
N TYR A 18 1.63 3.84 2.73
CA TYR A 18 2.21 2.61 3.24
C TYR A 18 2.17 1.53 2.17
N GLY A 19 3.32 0.96 1.84
CA GLY A 19 3.48 -0.15 0.91
C GLY A 19 3.73 -1.46 1.62
N TYR A 20 2.85 -2.44 1.41
CA TYR A 20 2.91 -3.74 2.08
C TYR A 20 3.05 -4.92 1.10
N ASP A 21 3.76 -5.95 1.54
CA ASP A 21 3.67 -7.31 1.01
C ASP A 21 2.74 -8.14 1.92
N LEU A 22 1.62 -8.61 1.37
CA LEU A 22 0.63 -9.45 2.05
C LEU A 22 1.09 -10.91 2.26
N LEU A 23 2.33 -11.22 1.85
CA LEU A 23 3.00 -12.51 1.99
C LEU A 23 2.27 -13.63 1.26
N ASN A 24 1.59 -14.50 2.01
CA ASN A 24 0.91 -15.68 1.49
C ASN A 24 -0.55 -15.38 1.10
N GLU A 25 -1.02 -14.16 1.36
CA GLU A 25 -2.38 -13.71 1.06
C GLU A 25 -2.43 -12.81 -0.17
N THR A 26 -3.62 -12.65 -0.73
CA THR A 26 -3.86 -11.69 -1.82
C THR A 26 -5.11 -10.86 -1.60
N TYR A 27 -5.01 -9.56 -1.83
CA TYR A 27 -6.14 -8.64 -1.85
C TYR A 27 -6.59 -8.44 -3.30
N LEU A 28 -7.79 -8.94 -3.63
CA LEU A 28 -8.35 -8.87 -4.99
C LEU A 28 -7.35 -9.37 -6.07
N GLY A 29 -6.63 -10.46 -5.77
CA GLY A 29 -5.64 -11.07 -6.65
C GLY A 29 -4.29 -10.34 -6.73
N SER A 30 -4.01 -9.40 -5.82
CA SER A 30 -2.73 -8.68 -5.72
C SER A 30 -2.06 -8.93 -4.37
N ARG A 31 -0.76 -9.20 -4.40
CA ARG A 31 0.06 -9.48 -3.20
C ARG A 31 0.64 -8.21 -2.59
N TYR A 32 0.95 -7.21 -3.41
CA TYR A 32 1.51 -5.95 -2.98
C TYR A 32 0.45 -4.86 -3.02
N VAL A 33 0.33 -4.09 -1.95
CA VAL A 33 -0.67 -3.01 -1.86
C VAL A 33 -0.02 -1.74 -1.34
N VAL A 34 -0.52 -0.59 -1.83
CA VAL A 34 -0.19 0.72 -1.30
C VAL A 34 -1.45 1.36 -0.78
N THR A 35 -1.46 1.78 0.48
CA THR A 35 -2.59 2.41 1.15
C THR A 35 -2.27 3.86 1.49
N PHE A 36 -3.28 4.73 1.44
CA PHE A 36 -3.16 6.14 1.82
C PHE A 36 -3.77 6.33 3.22
N GLY A 37 -2.94 6.59 4.23
CA GLY A 37 -3.37 6.83 5.61
C GLY A 37 -3.83 5.60 6.41
N LEU A 38 -3.82 4.40 5.81
CA LEU A 38 -4.13 3.15 6.52
C LEU A 38 -2.84 2.37 6.79
N SER A 39 -2.39 2.38 8.05
CA SER A 39 -1.34 1.47 8.50
C SER A 39 -1.92 0.07 8.74
N LEU A 40 -1.22 -0.94 8.21
CA LEU A 40 -1.48 -2.36 8.44
C LEU A 40 -0.35 -3.00 9.27
N GLU A 41 0.51 -2.18 9.89
CA GLU A 41 1.64 -2.67 10.68
C GLU A 41 1.16 -3.57 11.83
N ALA A 42 1.97 -4.59 12.14
CA ALA A 42 1.70 -5.60 13.15
C ALA A 42 0.43 -6.47 12.93
N LEU A 43 -0.32 -6.28 11.85
CA LEU A 43 -1.47 -7.14 11.54
C LEU A 43 -1.02 -8.48 10.94
N SER A 44 -1.75 -9.54 11.25
CA SER A 44 -1.67 -10.78 10.47
C SER A 44 -2.17 -10.54 9.04
N PRO A 45 -1.76 -11.36 8.05
CA PRO A 45 -2.25 -11.23 6.68
C PRO A 45 -3.78 -11.24 6.57
N SER A 46 -4.48 -12.07 7.35
CA SER A 46 -5.93 -12.15 7.33
C SER A 46 -6.60 -10.89 7.91
N GLU A 47 -6.12 -10.37 9.04
CA GLU A 47 -6.62 -9.11 9.61
C GLU A 47 -6.37 -7.91 8.68
N ALA A 48 -5.22 -7.91 8.00
CA ALA A 48 -4.90 -6.90 7.00
C ALA A 48 -5.90 -6.93 5.82
N LEU A 49 -6.31 -8.13 5.37
CA LEU A 49 -7.35 -8.25 4.34
C LEU A 49 -8.70 -7.70 4.80
N GLU A 50 -9.14 -8.01 6.02
CA GLU A 50 -10.39 -7.47 6.58
C GLU A 50 -10.38 -5.94 6.60
N LYS A 51 -9.26 -5.35 7.03
CA LYS A 51 -9.07 -3.89 6.99
C LYS A 51 -9.12 -3.36 5.56
N LEU A 52 -8.44 -4.00 4.60
CA LEU A 52 -8.43 -3.58 3.21
C LEU A 52 -9.82 -3.68 2.53
N TYR A 53 -10.62 -4.70 2.86
CA TYR A 53 -11.99 -4.82 2.34
C TYR A 53 -12.94 -3.78 2.94
N GLY A 54 -12.71 -3.38 4.19
CA GLY A 54 -13.49 -2.33 4.87
C GLY A 54 -13.02 -0.91 4.59
N PHE A 55 -11.84 -0.72 4.00
CA PHE A 55 -11.24 0.59 3.81
C PHE A 55 -11.85 1.33 2.62
N ARG A 56 -12.25 2.59 2.85
CA ARG A 56 -12.87 3.47 1.84
C ARG A 56 -11.90 4.43 1.16
N GLY A 57 -10.62 4.42 1.56
CA GLY A 57 -9.60 5.26 0.93
C GLY A 57 -9.01 4.63 -0.32
N HIS A 58 -8.01 5.30 -0.89
CA HIS A 58 -7.33 4.83 -2.09
C HIS A 58 -6.36 3.68 -1.77
N ILE A 59 -6.47 2.60 -2.55
CA ILE A 59 -5.59 1.43 -2.49
C ILE A 59 -5.06 1.16 -3.90
N PHE A 60 -3.74 1.22 -4.09
CA PHE A 60 -3.11 0.70 -5.30
C PHE A 60 -2.72 -0.76 -5.08
N ARG A 61 -2.85 -1.56 -6.14
CA ARG A 61 -2.73 -3.01 -6.08
C ARG A 61 -1.77 -3.49 -7.16
N PHE A 62 -0.84 -4.34 -6.78
CA PHE A 62 0.19 -4.85 -7.69
C PHE A 62 0.40 -6.35 -7.47
N LYS A 63 0.54 -7.07 -8.58
CA LYS A 63 0.96 -8.47 -8.57
C LYS A 63 2.48 -8.58 -8.47
N ASP A 64 3.18 -7.67 -9.15
CA ASP A 64 4.63 -7.68 -9.29
C ASP A 64 5.29 -6.66 -8.36
N LYS A 65 6.28 -7.13 -7.57
CA LYS A 65 7.05 -6.27 -6.65
C LYS A 65 7.75 -5.11 -7.37
N LYS A 66 8.21 -5.34 -8.61
CA LYS A 66 8.92 -4.33 -9.41
C LYS A 66 8.02 -3.13 -9.74
N GLU A 67 6.79 -3.39 -10.19
CA GLU A 67 5.82 -2.34 -10.50
C GLU A 67 5.35 -1.62 -9.24
N PHE A 68 5.16 -2.38 -8.14
CA PHE A 68 4.90 -1.82 -6.82
C PHE A 68 5.99 -0.84 -6.38
N LEU A 69 7.27 -1.21 -6.48
CA LEU A 69 8.39 -0.33 -6.07
C LEU A 69 8.49 0.91 -6.96
N LYS A 70 8.31 0.76 -8.28
CA LYS A 70 8.31 1.88 -9.22
C LYS A 70 7.29 2.95 -8.87
N MET A 71 6.12 2.58 -8.33
CA MET A 71 5.11 3.56 -7.90
C MET A 71 5.71 4.55 -6.89
N PHE A 72 6.54 4.07 -5.97
CA PHE A 72 7.18 4.95 -4.99
C PHE A 72 8.30 5.81 -5.57
N ASP A 73 8.89 5.41 -6.68
CA ASP A 73 9.95 6.17 -7.35
C ASP A 73 9.38 7.18 -8.35
N THR A 74 8.16 6.96 -8.87
CA THR A 74 7.51 7.81 -9.88
C THR A 74 6.48 8.79 -9.32
N LYS A 75 5.84 8.49 -8.17
CA LYS A 75 4.78 9.34 -7.59
C LYS A 75 5.23 10.22 -6.40
N LEU A 76 6.49 10.16 -5.99
CA LEU A 76 6.97 10.88 -4.79
C LEU A 76 8.13 11.85 -5.06
N ASP A 77 8.58 11.95 -6.32
CA ASP A 77 9.50 12.99 -6.80
C ASP A 77 8.80 14.01 -7.72
N GLY A 78 7.47 13.94 -7.88
CA GLY A 78 6.71 14.85 -8.71
C GLY A 78 5.23 14.89 -8.35
N PRO A 79 4.54 16.01 -8.66
CA PRO A 79 3.17 16.25 -8.24
C PRO A 79 2.23 15.15 -8.73
N LEU A 80 1.36 14.67 -7.83
CA LEU A 80 0.24 13.77 -8.12
C LEU A 80 -0.84 14.52 -8.92
N ASN A 81 -0.51 14.97 -10.14
CA ASN A 81 -1.49 15.52 -11.06
C ASN A 81 -2.35 14.37 -11.60
N HIS A 82 -3.60 14.33 -11.15
CA HIS A 82 -4.68 13.54 -11.72
C HIS A 82 -5.76 14.47 -12.28
#